data_AF-A0A7C7FYK9-F1
#
_entry.id   AF-A0A7C7FYK9-F1
#
_cell.length_a   1.000
_cell.length_b   1.000
_cell.length_c   1.000
_cell.angle_alpha   90.00
_cell.angle_beta   90.00
_cell.angle_gamma   90.00
#
_symmetry.space_group_name_H-M   'P 1'
#
loop_
_entity.id
_entity.type
_entity.pdbx_description
1 polymer ?
#
loop_
_entity_poly.entity_id
_entity_poly.type
_entity_poly.pdbx_seq_one_letter_code
_entity_poly.pdbx_strand_id
1 'polypeptide(L)'
;MALWYDTLTAAATANSINSAANLYRGECAVTASSTMIGKKIVTAIVPLMINASSQPLSGNVTFGIYNSSGVLQETTGVVAANTITGSKANYTFTGSGGSYVIQEGDFIMVGFTTEPANQTIEVYGTDGQEYDGQDSRRAYYESGTMQYTGSTTDFVMSLNDAGAIQSSSTLLPPPPAYVRL
;
A
#
# COMPACT_ATOMS: atom_id res chain seq x y z
N MET A 1 10.84 -15.01 1.96
CA MET A 1 10.30 -13.67 2.18
C MET A 1 11.01 -12.77 1.20
N ALA A 2 10.33 -12.36 0.12
CA ALA A 2 10.88 -11.43 -0.85
C ALA A 2 10.47 -10.02 -0.42
N LEU A 3 11.43 -9.09 -0.41
CA LEU A 3 11.17 -7.70 -0.06
C LEU A 3 11.14 -6.91 -1.37
N TRP A 4 10.01 -6.25 -1.64
CA TRP A 4 9.84 -5.40 -2.82
C TRP A 4 10.13 -3.97 -2.41
N TYR A 5 11.09 -3.35 -3.07
CA TYR A 5 11.48 -1.97 -2.83
C TYR A 5 11.14 -1.15 -4.07
N ASP A 6 10.52 0.00 -3.86
CA ASP A 6 10.77 1.12 -4.75
C ASP A 6 12.23 1.56 -4.53
N THR A 7 13.03 1.51 -5.61
CA THR A 7 14.40 2.03 -5.58
C THR A 7 14.30 3.55 -5.72
N LEU A 8 14.27 4.24 -4.57
CA LEU A 8 14.47 5.69 -4.44
C LEU A 8 15.74 6.12 -5.20
N THR A 9 15.62 6.36 -6.50
CA THR A 9 16.70 6.80 -7.38
C THR A 9 16.53 8.26 -7.78
N ALA A 10 15.32 8.81 -7.63
CA ALA A 10 14.98 10.21 -7.85
C ALA A 10 14.62 10.94 -6.55
N ALA A 11 14.58 12.27 -6.62
CA ALA A 11 14.20 13.12 -5.48
C ALA A 11 12.71 12.90 -5.14
N ALA A 12 12.43 12.39 -3.94
CA ALA A 12 11.07 12.14 -3.52
C ALA A 12 10.35 13.43 -3.10
N THR A 13 9.13 13.61 -3.58
CA THR A 13 8.27 14.76 -3.27
C THR A 13 7.36 14.43 -2.09
N ALA A 14 7.27 15.34 -1.12
CA ALA A 14 6.38 15.21 0.03
C ALA A 14 4.91 15.46 -0.37
N ASN A 15 4.02 14.64 0.16
CA ASN A 15 2.58 14.71 -0.06
C ASN A 15 1.87 14.65 1.29
N SER A 16 1.01 15.62 1.56
CA SER A 16 0.33 15.73 2.85
C SER A 16 -0.86 14.78 2.98
N ILE A 17 -1.00 14.19 4.16
CA ILE A 17 -2.19 13.51 4.65
C ILE A 17 -2.72 14.29 5.85
N ASN A 18 -3.89 14.89 5.69
CA ASN A 18 -4.58 15.63 6.75
C ASN A 18 -5.64 14.74 7.41
N SER A 19 -5.60 14.68 8.73
CA SER A 19 -6.49 13.85 9.55
C SER A 19 -7.97 14.25 9.50
N ALA A 20 -8.30 15.50 9.15
CA ALA A 20 -9.69 15.97 9.04
C ALA A 20 -10.35 15.66 7.69
N ALA A 21 -9.55 15.43 6.66
CA ALA A 21 -10.05 15.27 5.29
C ALA A 21 -10.19 13.79 4.87
N ASN A 22 -10.00 12.85 5.80
CA ASN A 22 -9.94 11.42 5.53
C ASN A 22 -9.03 11.14 4.32
N LEU A 23 -7.84 11.73 4.28
CA LEU A 23 -6.93 11.53 3.15
C LEU A 23 -6.18 10.22 3.31
N TYR A 24 -6.02 9.51 2.19
CA TYR A 24 -5.17 8.33 2.10
C TYR A 24 -4.27 8.48 0.88
N ARG A 25 -3.08 7.86 0.93
CA ARG A 25 -2.10 7.87 -0.16
C ARG A 25 -1.46 6.49 -0.28
N GLY A 26 -1.21 6.05 -1.49
CA GLY A 26 -0.65 4.73 -1.74
C GLY A 26 -0.63 4.37 -3.21
N GLU A 27 -0.84 3.09 -3.53
CA GLU A 27 -0.85 2.52 -4.88
C GLU A 27 -2.13 1.73 -5.17
N CYS A 28 -2.51 1.65 -6.44
CA CYS A 28 -3.59 0.80 -6.95
C CYS A 28 -2.99 -0.30 -7.85
N ALA A 29 -3.43 -1.55 -7.68
CA ALA A 29 -3.11 -2.65 -8.58
C ALA A 29 -4.03 -2.59 -9.81
N VAL A 30 -3.60 -1.89 -10.86
CA VAL A 30 -4.51 -1.46 -11.94
C VAL A 30 -4.91 -2.60 -12.87
N THR A 31 -3.99 -3.51 -13.15
CA THR A 31 -4.24 -4.65 -14.05
C THR A 31 -3.80 -5.95 -13.39
N ALA A 32 -4.30 -7.08 -13.90
CA ALA A 32 -3.87 -8.42 -13.49
C ALA A 32 -2.36 -8.69 -13.64
N SER A 33 -1.64 -7.86 -14.41
CA SER A 33 -0.18 -7.95 -14.61
C SER A 33 0.62 -7.30 -13.48
N SER A 34 -0.03 -6.52 -12.61
CA SER A 34 0.64 -5.91 -11.46
C SER A 34 1.29 -6.98 -10.57
N THR A 35 2.52 -6.72 -10.14
CA THR A 35 3.26 -7.67 -9.28
C THR A 35 2.68 -7.76 -7.88
N MET A 36 1.78 -6.83 -7.52
CA MET A 36 1.00 -6.84 -6.28
C MET A 36 -0.12 -7.89 -6.30
N ILE A 37 -0.60 -8.32 -7.49
CA ILE A 37 -1.71 -9.27 -7.61
C ILE A 37 -1.31 -10.66 -7.08
N GLY A 38 -2.23 -11.28 -6.33
CA GLY A 38 -2.01 -12.62 -5.77
C GLY A 38 -1.11 -12.62 -4.52
N LYS A 39 -0.75 -11.43 -4.03
CA LYS A 39 0.15 -11.25 -2.89
C LYS A 39 -0.62 -10.96 -1.60
N LYS A 40 0.05 -11.25 -0.49
CA LYS A 40 -0.44 -11.05 0.87
C LYS A 40 0.56 -10.22 1.64
N ILE A 41 0.23 -8.97 1.99
CA ILE A 41 1.19 -8.05 2.63
C ILE A 41 1.22 -8.29 4.14
N VAL A 42 2.40 -8.62 4.67
CA VAL A 42 2.62 -8.81 6.12
C VAL A 42 3.24 -7.58 6.75
N THR A 43 4.11 -6.89 6.02
CA THR A 43 4.81 -5.71 6.51
C THR A 43 4.89 -4.68 5.41
N ALA A 44 4.67 -3.42 5.78
CA ALA A 44 4.97 -2.26 4.92
C ALA A 44 5.96 -1.34 5.63
N ILE A 45 6.91 -0.81 4.88
CA ILE A 45 7.87 0.19 5.33
C ILE A 45 7.62 1.44 4.50
N VAL A 46 7.28 2.54 5.16
CA VAL A 46 6.94 3.80 4.49
C VAL A 46 7.74 4.95 5.10
N PRO A 47 8.39 5.80 4.29
CA PRO A 47 8.97 7.04 4.79
C PRO A 47 7.87 8.02 5.20
N LEU A 48 7.92 8.49 6.45
CA LEU A 48 7.01 9.49 6.99
C LEU A 48 7.78 10.65 7.59
N MET A 49 7.14 11.81 7.64
CA MET A 49 7.56 12.97 8.42
C MET A 49 6.33 13.68 8.94
N ILE A 50 6.40 14.31 10.10
CA ILE A 50 5.37 15.24 10.52
C ILE A 50 5.63 16.64 9.94
N ASN A 51 4.57 17.32 9.51
CA ASN A 51 4.64 18.75 9.34
C ASN A 51 4.86 19.45 10.70
N ALA A 52 5.95 20.21 10.86
CA ALA A 52 6.33 20.82 12.14
C ALA A 52 5.23 21.64 12.85
N SER A 53 4.25 22.16 12.09
CA SER A 53 3.09 22.88 12.63
C SER A 53 2.04 21.99 13.32
N SER A 54 2.14 20.66 13.19
CA SER A 54 1.17 19.68 13.69
C SER A 54 1.58 18.97 15.01
N GLN A 55 2.67 19.40 15.66
CA GLN A 55 3.10 18.81 16.95
C GLN A 55 2.27 19.34 18.14
N PRO A 56 2.01 18.51 19.18
CA PRO A 56 2.24 17.07 19.25
C PRO A 56 1.21 16.27 18.43
N LEU A 57 1.64 15.16 17.83
CA LEU A 57 0.68 14.25 17.20
C LEU A 57 -0.04 13.37 18.22
N SER A 58 -1.30 13.09 17.96
CA SER A 58 -2.10 12.05 18.61
C SER A 58 -2.62 11.03 17.58
N GLY A 59 -3.16 9.91 18.04
CA GLY A 59 -3.83 8.94 17.17
C GLY A 59 -2.88 7.98 16.46
N ASN A 60 -3.36 7.41 15.36
CA ASN A 60 -2.73 6.28 14.68
C ASN A 60 -2.59 6.55 13.18
N VAL A 61 -1.42 6.20 12.64
CA VAL A 61 -1.21 6.04 11.21
C VAL A 61 -1.39 4.58 10.87
N THR A 62 -2.17 4.29 9.84
CA THR A 62 -2.55 2.93 9.46
C THR A 62 -2.10 2.65 8.04
N PHE A 63 -1.52 1.49 7.80
CA PHE A 63 -1.32 0.93 6.46
C PHE A 63 -2.34 -0.19 6.23
N GLY A 64 -3.07 -0.15 5.12
CA GLY A 64 -4.10 -1.14 4.82
C GLY A 64 -4.38 -1.33 3.34
N ILE A 65 -5.11 -2.41 3.05
CA ILE A 65 -5.58 -2.81 1.73
C ILE A 65 -7.08 -2.49 1.66
N TYR A 66 -7.50 -1.81 0.61
CA TYR A 66 -8.87 -1.35 0.38
C TYR A 66 -9.31 -1.77 -1.01
N ASN A 67 -10.59 -2.11 -1.17
CA ASN A 67 -11.12 -2.36 -2.51
C ASN A 67 -11.44 -1.05 -3.25
N SER A 68 -11.84 -1.16 -4.51
CA SER A 68 -12.23 -0.02 -5.36
C SER A 68 -13.41 0.80 -4.85
N SER A 69 -14.22 0.25 -3.94
CA SER A 69 -15.31 0.95 -3.25
C SER A 69 -14.85 1.67 -1.98
N GLY A 70 -13.54 1.66 -1.67
CA GLY A 70 -12.97 2.27 -0.46
C GLY A 70 -13.19 1.47 0.82
N VAL A 71 -13.63 0.21 0.73
CA VAL A 71 -13.84 -0.64 1.90
C VAL A 71 -12.52 -1.31 2.29
N LEU A 72 -12.09 -1.10 3.53
CA LEU A 72 -10.92 -1.75 4.12
C LEU A 72 -11.11 -3.27 4.12
N GLN A 73 -10.21 -3.97 3.44
CA GLN A 73 -10.15 -5.43 3.38
C GLN A 73 -9.22 -5.99 4.46
N GLU A 74 -8.08 -5.34 4.69
CA GLU A 74 -7.09 -5.78 5.67
C GLU A 74 -6.26 -4.62 6.21
N THR A 75 -6.02 -4.60 7.52
CA THR A 75 -5.00 -3.75 8.13
C THR A 75 -3.68 -4.50 8.18
N THR A 76 -2.67 -4.01 7.46
CA THR A 76 -1.31 -4.55 7.52
C THR A 76 -0.62 -4.19 8.83
N GLY A 77 -0.80 -2.96 9.29
CA GLY A 77 -0.21 -2.52 10.56
C GLY A 77 -0.58 -1.10 10.95
N VAL A 78 -0.22 -0.75 12.18
CA VAL A 78 -0.53 0.55 12.80
C VAL A 78 0.73 1.08 13.47
N VAL A 79 0.99 2.37 13.31
CA VAL A 79 2.05 3.12 14.00
C VAL A 79 1.40 4.24 14.80
N ALA A 80 1.80 4.40 16.07
CA ALA A 80 1.33 5.49 16.89
C ALA A 80 1.89 6.83 16.35
N ALA A 81 1.01 7.78 16.07
CA ALA A 81 1.38 9.02 15.37
C ALA A 81 2.37 9.89 16.18
N ASN A 82 2.32 9.81 17.51
CA ASN A 82 3.25 10.50 18.41
C ASN A 82 4.72 10.02 18.29
N THR A 83 4.98 8.94 17.54
CA THR A 83 6.34 8.46 17.24
C THR A 83 6.92 9.09 15.96
N ILE A 84 6.11 9.83 15.20
CA ILE A 84 6.54 10.47 13.96
C ILE A 84 7.28 11.78 14.26
N THR A 85 8.49 11.90 13.71
CA THR A 85 9.38 13.05 13.96
C THR A 85 9.36 14.07 12.82
N GLY A 86 9.90 15.27 13.07
CA GLY A 86 10.08 16.34 12.09
C GLY A 86 11.18 16.07 11.06
N SER A 87 11.67 14.84 10.96
CA SER A 87 12.65 14.42 9.96
C SER A 87 12.14 13.18 9.26
N LYS A 88 12.33 13.12 7.93
CA LYS A 88 11.99 11.95 7.12
C LYS A 88 12.66 10.70 7.68
N ALA A 89 11.86 9.72 8.10
CA ALA A 89 12.32 8.44 8.60
C ALA A 89 11.41 7.31 8.11
N ASN A 90 11.95 6.09 8.01
CA ASN A 90 11.18 4.92 7.62
C ASN A 90 10.45 4.34 8.83
N TYR A 91 9.13 4.17 8.70
CA TYR A 91 8.27 3.58 9.71
C TYR A 91 7.77 2.22 9.23
N THR A 92 7.85 1.23 10.12
CA THR A 92 7.45 -0.14 9.82
C THR A 92 6.05 -0.40 10.36
N PHE A 93 5.13 -0.76 9.47
CA PHE A 93 3.78 -1.18 9.77
C PHE A 93 3.75 -2.71 9.79
N THR A 94 3.49 -3.30 10.96
CA THR A 94 3.33 -4.74 11.14
C THR A 94 2.11 -4.99 12.03
N GLY A 95 1.38 -6.06 11.78
CA GLY A 95 0.10 -6.36 12.43
C GLY A 95 -0.45 -7.72 11.99
N SER A 96 -1.77 -7.86 11.97
CA SER A 96 -2.47 -9.08 11.54
C SER A 96 -2.49 -9.31 10.02
N GLY A 97 -1.74 -8.50 9.25
CA GLY A 97 -1.70 -8.58 7.79
C GLY A 97 -1.22 -9.94 7.28
N GLY A 98 -1.49 -10.22 6.01
CA GLY A 98 -1.05 -11.43 5.33
C GLY A 98 -2.13 -12.51 5.19
N SER A 99 -3.40 -12.18 5.44
CA SER A 99 -4.53 -13.08 5.19
C SER A 99 -5.19 -12.77 3.85
N TYR A 100 -5.35 -11.48 3.53
CA TYR A 100 -5.99 -11.00 2.32
C TYR A 100 -5.05 -11.09 1.11
N VAL A 101 -5.60 -11.59 -0.01
CA VAL A 101 -4.92 -11.69 -1.30
C VAL A 101 -5.34 -10.51 -2.15
N ILE A 102 -4.37 -9.69 -2.54
CA ILE A 102 -4.60 -8.51 -3.40
C ILE A 102 -5.16 -8.95 -4.76
N GLN A 103 -6.21 -8.25 -5.17
CA GLN A 103 -6.92 -8.42 -6.44
C GLN A 103 -6.75 -7.17 -7.33
N GLU A 104 -7.13 -7.30 -8.59
CA GLU A 104 -7.16 -6.19 -9.53
C GLU A 104 -8.15 -5.13 -9.05
N GLY A 105 -7.71 -3.87 -9.05
CA GLY A 105 -8.48 -2.73 -8.54
C GLY A 105 -8.42 -2.53 -7.03
N ASP A 106 -7.62 -3.32 -6.29
CA ASP A 106 -7.34 -3.05 -4.89
C ASP A 106 -6.27 -1.96 -4.72
N PHE A 107 -6.34 -1.30 -3.58
CA PHE A 107 -5.55 -0.15 -3.20
C PHE A 107 -4.79 -0.44 -1.91
N ILE A 108 -3.49 -0.18 -1.89
CA ILE A 108 -2.66 -0.30 -0.69
C ILE A 108 -2.25 1.10 -0.25
N MET A 109 -2.63 1.50 0.95
CA MET A 109 -2.58 2.92 1.34
C MET A 109 -2.21 3.14 2.79
N VAL A 110 -1.54 4.28 3.02
CA VAL A 110 -1.40 4.93 4.32
C VAL A 110 -2.53 5.90 4.53
N GLY A 111 -3.16 5.81 5.70
CA GLY A 111 -4.13 6.77 6.21
C GLY A 111 -3.75 7.27 7.60
N PHE A 112 -4.19 8.48 7.94
CA PHE A 112 -3.99 9.08 9.25
C PHE A 112 -5.31 9.63 9.77
N THR A 113 -5.73 9.15 10.94
CA THR A 113 -6.94 9.63 11.63
C THR A 113 -6.60 9.91 13.09
N THR A 114 -7.05 11.07 13.59
CA THR A 114 -6.79 11.51 14.96
C THR A 114 -7.76 12.58 15.42
N GLU A 115 -7.76 12.83 16.73
CA GLU A 115 -8.37 13.97 17.40
C GLU A 115 -7.31 14.78 18.17
N PRO A 116 -7.24 16.12 18.02
CA PRO A 116 -8.08 16.93 17.14
C PRO A 116 -7.80 16.68 15.66
N ALA A 117 -8.88 16.64 14.87
CA ALA A 117 -8.84 16.54 13.42
C ALA A 117 -8.30 17.85 12.81
N ASN A 118 -7.11 17.79 12.20
CA ASN A 118 -6.40 18.85 11.42
C ASN A 118 -4.88 18.66 11.43
N GLN A 119 -4.38 17.68 12.17
CA GLN A 119 -2.97 17.31 12.16
C GLN A 119 -2.57 16.71 10.81
N THR A 120 -1.34 16.99 10.39
CA THR A 120 -0.83 16.60 9.08
C THR A 120 0.47 15.81 9.20
N ILE A 121 0.52 14.68 8.50
CA ILE A 121 1.76 13.94 8.21
C ILE A 121 2.08 14.06 6.72
N GLU A 122 3.33 13.80 6.38
CA GLU A 122 3.84 13.76 5.03
C GLU A 122 4.27 12.35 4.69
N VAL A 123 3.82 11.88 3.53
CA VAL A 123 4.28 10.67 2.85
C VAL A 123 5.01 11.08 1.57
N TYR A 124 5.77 10.18 0.98
CA TYR A 124 6.62 10.54 -0.16
C TYR A 124 6.22 9.78 -1.42
N GLY A 125 6.30 10.48 -2.55
CA GLY A 125 6.19 9.88 -3.87
C GLY A 125 7.39 10.22 -4.74
N THR A 126 7.63 9.47 -5.80
CA THR A 126 8.69 9.70 -6.78
C THR A 126 8.09 9.78 -8.18
N ASP A 127 8.74 10.46 -9.12
CA ASP A 127 8.29 10.52 -10.51
C ASP A 127 9.01 9.44 -11.34
N GLY A 128 8.28 8.82 -12.28
CA GLY A 128 8.87 8.00 -13.34
C GLY A 128 9.28 6.58 -12.96
N GLN A 129 8.85 6.05 -11.82
CA GLN A 129 9.24 4.72 -11.31
C GLN A 129 8.04 4.05 -10.65
N GLU A 130 7.10 3.51 -11.43
CA GLU A 130 5.97 2.74 -10.88
C GLU A 130 6.49 1.58 -10.00
N TYR A 131 5.83 1.33 -8.87
CA TYR A 131 6.24 0.36 -7.85
C TYR A 131 6.58 -1.03 -8.44
N ASP A 132 5.81 -1.46 -9.43
CA ASP A 132 6.04 -2.70 -10.19
C ASP A 132 6.46 -2.51 -11.65
N GLY A 133 6.70 -1.27 -12.06
CA GLY A 133 7.24 -0.88 -13.37
C GLY A 133 6.21 -0.66 -14.49
N GLN A 134 4.95 -1.12 -14.38
CA GLN A 134 3.94 -0.83 -15.41
C GLN A 134 2.45 -0.84 -14.97
N ASP A 135 2.10 -1.47 -13.86
CA ASP A 135 0.73 -1.86 -13.54
C ASP A 135 0.27 -1.48 -12.11
N SER A 136 1.16 -0.87 -11.33
CA SER A 136 0.86 -0.13 -10.10
C SER A 136 0.77 1.36 -10.39
N ARG A 137 -0.33 2.00 -9.97
CA ARG A 137 -0.46 3.45 -10.12
C ARG A 137 -0.78 4.15 -8.83
N ARG A 138 -0.10 5.28 -8.63
CA ARG A 138 -0.30 6.12 -7.46
C ARG A 138 -1.76 6.43 -7.24
N ALA A 139 -2.18 6.16 -6.03
CA ALA A 139 -3.53 6.25 -5.58
C ALA A 139 -3.69 7.16 -4.37
N TYR A 140 -4.89 7.70 -4.25
CA TYR A 140 -5.30 8.54 -3.16
C TYR A 140 -6.80 8.43 -2.94
N TYR A 141 -7.21 8.54 -1.69
CA TYR A 141 -8.62 8.72 -1.35
C TYR A 141 -8.80 10.16 -0.90
N GLU A 142 -9.76 10.83 -1.52
CA GLU A 142 -10.11 12.22 -1.24
C GLU A 142 -11.61 12.41 -1.47
N SER A 143 -12.26 13.13 -0.56
CA SER A 143 -13.68 13.47 -0.66
C SER A 143 -14.61 12.27 -0.91
N GLY A 144 -14.33 11.12 -0.27
CA GLY A 144 -15.20 9.94 -0.35
C GLY A 144 -14.91 9.00 -1.51
N THR A 145 -13.90 9.27 -2.33
CA THR A 145 -13.66 8.53 -3.57
C THR A 145 -12.22 8.03 -3.67
N MET A 146 -12.06 6.76 -4.06
CA MET A 146 -10.77 6.17 -4.43
C MET A 146 -10.38 6.66 -5.83
N GLN A 147 -9.19 7.23 -5.96
CA GLN A 147 -8.67 7.74 -7.22
C GLN A 147 -7.25 7.21 -7.42
N TYR A 148 -6.85 7.03 -8.67
CA TYR A 148 -5.47 6.79 -9.04
C TYR A 148 -5.12 7.57 -10.30
N THR A 149 -3.87 8.01 -10.40
CA THR A 149 -3.42 8.82 -11.53
C THR A 149 -3.04 7.93 -12.71
N GLY A 150 -3.12 8.44 -13.94
CA GLY A 150 -2.48 7.81 -15.10
C GLY A 150 -1.00 8.17 -15.27
N SER A 151 -0.39 8.78 -14.24
CA SER A 151 0.99 9.25 -14.26
C SER A 151 1.94 8.17 -13.74
N THR A 152 3.19 8.22 -14.18
CA THR A 152 4.30 7.37 -13.72
C THR A 152 4.81 7.78 -12.33
N THR A 153 4.12 8.68 -11.62
CA THR A 153 4.46 8.98 -10.23
C THR A 153 4.06 7.82 -9.33
N ASP A 154 4.91 7.46 -8.39
CA ASP A 154 4.77 6.30 -7.50
C ASP A 154 4.81 6.72 -6.04
N PHE A 155 4.23 5.88 -5.19
CA PHE A 155 4.25 6.00 -3.74
C PHE A 155 5.43 5.20 -3.16
N VAL A 156 6.33 5.92 -2.49
CA VAL A 156 7.54 5.32 -1.96
C VAL A 156 7.19 4.40 -0.79
N MET A 157 7.40 3.10 -0.96
CA MET A 157 7.24 2.11 0.10
C MET A 157 8.10 0.87 -0.15
N SER A 158 8.15 0.00 0.86
CA SER A 158 8.70 -1.35 0.71
C SER A 158 7.77 -2.35 1.36
N LEU A 159 7.48 -3.46 0.68
CA LEU A 159 6.50 -4.44 1.11
C LEU A 159 7.17 -5.79 1.31
N ASN A 160 6.74 -6.49 2.35
CA ASN A 160 7.04 -7.91 2.54
C ASN A 160 5.76 -8.72 2.37
N ASP A 161 5.87 -9.81 1.61
CA ASP A 161 4.78 -10.77 1.44
C ASP A 161 4.89 -12.00 2.36
N ALA A 162 3.75 -12.64 2.62
CA ALA A 162 3.67 -13.95 3.27
C ALA A 162 4.08 -15.11 2.32
N GLY A 163 4.62 -14.81 1.13
CA GLY A 163 4.72 -15.71 -0.02
C GLY A 163 3.46 -15.69 -0.90
N ALA A 164 3.64 -15.95 -2.20
CA ALA A 164 2.54 -16.03 -3.17
C ALA A 164 1.69 -17.30 -2.91
N ILE A 165 0.37 -17.18 -3.01
CA ILE A 165 -0.44 -18.35 -3.37
C ILE A 165 -0.20 -18.54 -4.86
N GLN A 166 0.59 -19.55 -5.25
CA GLN A 166 0.58 -19.97 -6.64
C GLN A 166 -0.86 -20.36 -6.98
N SER A 167 -1.45 -19.66 -7.97
CA SER A 167 -2.71 -20.09 -8.57
C SER A 167 -2.57 -21.58 -8.88
N SER A 168 -3.40 -22.39 -8.24
CA SER A 168 -3.45 -23.83 -8.46
C SER A 168 -3.62 -24.05 -9.96
N SER A 169 -2.55 -24.45 -10.65
CA SER A 169 -2.71 -24.92 -12.02
C SER A 169 -3.68 -26.08 -11.95
N THR A 170 -4.74 -26.02 -12.76
CA THR A 170 -5.66 -27.13 -12.89
C THR A 170 -4.84 -28.33 -13.38
N LEU A 171 -4.48 -29.22 -12.46
CA LEU A 171 -4.03 -30.56 -12.80
C LEU A 171 -5.14 -31.14 -13.67
N LEU A 172 -4.90 -31.18 -14.98
CA LEU A 172 -5.73 -31.95 -15.89
C LEU A 172 -5.74 -33.38 -15.35
N PRO A 173 -6.91 -34.01 -15.21
CA PRO A 173 -6.96 -35.40 -14.79
C PRO A 173 -6.11 -36.23 -15.75
N PRO A 174 -5.41 -37.27 -15.25
CA PRO A 174 -4.58 -38.11 -16.09
C PRO A 174 -5.43 -38.67 -17.24
N PRO A 175 -4.88 -38.73 -18.47
CA PRO A 175 -5.63 -39.25 -19.61
C PRO A 175 -6.10 -40.68 -19.31
N PRO A 176 -7.31 -41.06 -19.76
CA PRO A 176 -7.85 -42.39 -19.50
C PRO A 176 -6.86 -43.46 -19.99
N ALA A 177 -6.52 -44.41 -19.13
CA ALA A 177 -5.71 -45.56 -19.52
C ALA A 177 -6.48 -46.38 -20.57
N TYR A 178 -6.00 -46.36 -21.82
CA TYR A 178 -6.50 -47.27 -22.84
C TYR A 178 -6.00 -48.69 -22.51
N VAL A 179 -6.91 -49.52 -22.00
CA VAL A 179 -6.70 -50.98 -21.94
C VAL A 179 -6.79 -51.48 -23.38
N ARG A 180 -5.67 -51.92 -23.95
CA ARG A 180 -5.69 -52.71 -25.18
C ARG A 180 -6.15 -54.13 -24.81
N LEU A 181 -7.33 -54.50 -25.30
CA LEU A 181 -7.80 -55.89 -25.35
C LEU A 181 -7.07 -56.66 -26.46
#